data_AF-A0A959P7B1-F1
#
_entry.id   AF-A0A959P7B1-F1
#
_cell.length_a   1.000
_cell.length_b   1.000
_cell.length_c   1.000
_cell.angle_alpha   90.00
_cell.angle_beta   90.00
_cell.angle_gamma   90.00
#
_symmetry.space_group_name_H-M   'P 1'
#
loop_
_entity.id
_entity.type
_entity.pdbx_description
1 polymer ?
#
loop_
_entity_poly.entity_id
_entity_poly.type
_entity_poly.pdbx_seq_one_letter_code
_entity_poly.pdbx_strand_id
1 'polypeptide(L)'
;MKRTQPLLFLMFMGISMLFHSCSSTELNKLEGQWQLFWINDLGDGVLNTNSPQCNDNIYIWSFEEGQLNISLYQPPTPANPTPQAVLGAQLEYKTSAEFLDAVVEISGYTPSITHPCVIPMVSNGKWTIQKIDNEVMTLITTDQEGSGGSVVTREFTRVD
;
A
#
# COMPACT_ATOMS: atom_id res chain seq x y z
N MET A 1 -45.41 24.24 49.38
CA MET A 1 -45.06 23.69 48.05
C MET A 1 -44.31 24.74 47.24
N LYS A 2 -43.01 24.57 47.04
CA LYS A 2 -42.21 25.29 46.03
C LYS A 2 -41.16 24.30 45.46
N ARG A 3 -41.47 23.77 44.27
CA ARG A 3 -40.54 23.23 43.24
C ARG A 3 -39.94 24.46 42.53
N THR A 4 -38.72 24.56 42.01
CA THR A 4 -37.82 23.68 41.20
C THR A 4 -36.50 24.48 41.07
N GLN A 5 -35.31 23.88 40.99
CA GLN A 5 -34.61 23.53 39.72
C GLN A 5 -33.32 22.74 40.04
N PRO A 6 -32.99 21.66 39.30
CA PRO A 6 -31.64 21.11 39.27
C PRO A 6 -30.92 21.61 38.00
N LEU A 7 -30.01 22.56 38.17
CA LEU A 7 -29.12 23.07 37.12
C LEU A 7 -27.77 22.35 37.25
N LEU A 8 -27.76 21.03 37.07
CA LEU A 8 -26.56 20.22 37.25
C LEU A 8 -26.62 18.90 36.46
N PHE A 9 -27.08 18.97 35.21
CA PHE A 9 -27.13 17.79 34.32
C PHE A 9 -26.62 18.04 32.89
N LEU A 10 -26.02 19.20 32.61
CA LEU A 10 -25.56 19.57 31.25
C LEU A 10 -24.04 19.76 31.12
N MET A 11 -23.25 19.30 32.10
CA MET A 11 -21.77 19.41 32.06
C MET A 11 -21.03 18.06 31.91
N PHE A 12 -21.68 17.04 31.35
CA PHE A 12 -21.04 15.73 31.12
C PHE A 12 -21.20 15.19 29.69
N MET A 13 -21.57 16.03 28.73
CA MET A 13 -21.76 15.64 27.32
C MET A 13 -20.80 16.36 26.35
N GLY A 14 -19.67 16.88 26.85
CA GLY A 14 -18.73 17.69 26.07
C GLY A 14 -17.29 17.19 26.01
N ILE A 15 -16.98 15.98 26.49
CA ILE A 15 -15.59 15.46 26.54
C ILE A 15 -15.38 14.23 25.63
N SER A 16 -16.41 13.73 24.95
CA SER A 16 -16.29 12.49 24.15
C SER A 16 -16.07 12.68 22.65
N MET A 17 -15.76 13.89 22.17
CA MET A 17 -15.63 14.18 20.72
C MET A 17 -14.28 14.78 20.30
N LEU A 18 -13.16 14.39 20.93
CA LEU A 18 -11.83 14.88 20.52
C LEU A 18 -10.85 13.81 20.01
N PHE A 19 -11.31 12.60 19.69
CA PHE A 19 -10.44 11.55 19.12
C PHE A 19 -10.85 11.10 17.72
N HIS A 20 -11.17 12.03 16.80
CA HIS A 20 -11.71 11.70 15.48
C HIS A 20 -10.99 12.32 14.27
N SER A 21 -9.66 12.55 14.31
CA SER A 21 -9.02 13.16 13.12
C SER A 21 -7.49 13.13 13.07
N CYS A 22 -6.83 12.04 13.45
CA CYS A 22 -5.39 11.90 13.19
C CYS A 22 -5.00 10.79 12.20
N SER A 23 -5.93 9.88 11.84
CA SER A 23 -5.63 8.78 10.90
C SER A 23 -5.93 9.14 9.43
N SER A 24 -6.81 10.12 9.14
CA SER A 24 -7.17 10.47 7.76
C SER A 24 -6.12 11.28 7.00
N THR A 25 -5.14 11.88 7.69
CA THR A 25 -4.12 12.73 7.06
C THR A 25 -3.05 11.94 6.33
N GLU A 26 -2.79 10.71 6.77
CA GLU A 26 -1.75 9.86 6.19
C GLU A 26 -2.25 9.12 4.94
N LEU A 27 -3.52 8.67 4.95
CA LEU A 27 -4.14 8.02 3.78
C LEU A 27 -4.21 8.92 2.54
N ASN A 28 -4.37 10.24 2.73
CA ASN A 28 -4.39 11.19 1.62
C ASN A 28 -3.06 11.27 0.85
N LYS A 29 -1.97 10.75 1.43
CA LYS A 29 -0.65 10.71 0.78
C LYS A 29 -0.46 9.48 -0.10
N LEU A 30 -1.34 8.48 0.00
CA LEU A 30 -1.24 7.22 -0.74
C LEU A 30 -1.32 7.44 -2.26
N GLU A 31 -2.25 8.28 -2.69
CA GLU A 31 -2.48 8.61 -4.10
C GLU A 31 -1.18 9.08 -4.78
N GLY A 32 -0.96 8.61 -6.01
CA GLY A 32 0.24 8.90 -6.80
C GLY A 32 1.13 7.68 -7.06
N GLN A 33 2.34 7.95 -7.54
CA GLN A 33 3.28 6.93 -8.00
C GLN A 33 4.38 6.66 -6.98
N TRP A 34 4.64 5.37 -6.78
CA TRP A 34 5.55 4.84 -5.78
C TRP A 34 6.47 3.80 -6.41
N GLN A 35 7.76 4.08 -6.50
CA GLN A 35 8.75 3.14 -6.95
C GLN A 35 9.17 2.23 -5.81
N LEU A 36 9.00 0.92 -5.97
CA LEU A 36 9.53 -0.06 -5.05
C LEU A 36 11.07 -0.04 -5.10
N PHE A 37 11.71 0.02 -3.93
CA PHE A 37 13.18 -0.07 -3.84
C PHE A 37 13.68 -1.16 -2.90
N TRP A 38 12.84 -1.71 -2.00
CA TRP A 38 13.28 -2.77 -1.09
C TRP A 38 12.16 -3.71 -0.59
N ILE A 39 12.52 -4.98 -0.30
CA ILE A 39 11.67 -6.02 0.29
C ILE A 39 12.54 -6.89 1.25
N ASN A 40 12.15 -7.12 2.52
CA ASN A 40 12.94 -7.94 3.47
C ASN A 40 12.82 -9.45 3.33
N ASP A 41 11.63 -9.98 3.09
CA ASP A 41 11.37 -11.41 3.36
C ASP A 41 11.18 -12.27 2.10
N LEU A 42 11.50 -11.69 0.95
CA LEU A 42 11.62 -12.36 -0.33
C LEU A 42 12.99 -11.92 -0.88
N GLY A 43 14.05 -12.53 -0.34
CA GLY A 43 15.40 -11.97 -0.27
C GLY A 43 15.84 -11.15 -1.49
N ASP A 44 16.42 -9.97 -1.23
CA ASP A 44 17.08 -9.08 -2.19
C ASP A 44 16.68 -9.33 -3.65
N GLY A 45 15.41 -9.01 -3.94
CA GLY A 45 14.92 -8.98 -5.30
C GLY A 45 14.67 -10.33 -5.95
N VAL A 46 14.71 -11.50 -5.29
CA VAL A 46 14.33 -12.77 -5.92
C VAL A 46 12.81 -12.84 -6.08
N LEU A 47 12.33 -12.18 -7.12
CA LEU A 47 11.03 -12.41 -7.71
C LEU A 47 11.06 -13.76 -8.41
N ASN A 48 10.83 -14.81 -7.62
CA ASN A 48 10.89 -16.22 -8.00
C ASN A 48 12.31 -16.68 -8.38
N THR A 49 12.86 -17.66 -7.67
CA THR A 49 14.17 -18.27 -8.00
C THR A 49 14.23 -18.86 -9.41
N ASN A 50 13.06 -19.09 -10.02
CA ASN A 50 12.92 -19.58 -11.40
C ASN A 50 12.86 -18.44 -12.44
N SER A 51 12.86 -17.17 -12.01
CA SER A 51 12.75 -15.98 -12.87
C SER A 51 13.73 -14.86 -12.49
N PRO A 52 15.06 -15.10 -12.49
CA PRO A 52 16.07 -14.10 -12.11
C PRO A 52 16.00 -12.80 -12.91
N GLN A 53 15.45 -12.85 -14.13
CA GLN A 53 15.20 -11.67 -14.97
C GLN A 53 14.21 -10.67 -14.35
N CYS A 54 13.51 -11.05 -13.29
CA CYS A 54 12.58 -10.16 -12.61
C CYS A 54 13.27 -9.23 -11.60
N ASN A 55 14.45 -9.61 -11.10
CA ASN A 55 15.12 -8.97 -9.97
C ASN A 55 15.64 -7.56 -10.30
N ASP A 56 16.00 -7.33 -11.56
CA ASP A 56 16.59 -6.06 -12.02
C ASP A 56 15.55 -5.07 -12.55
N ASN A 57 14.26 -5.44 -12.53
CA ASN A 57 13.21 -4.55 -13.00
C ASN A 57 12.92 -3.44 -11.97
N ILE A 58 12.54 -2.28 -12.48
CA ILE A 58 12.00 -1.20 -11.67
C ILE A 58 10.48 -1.37 -11.64
N TYR A 59 9.87 -1.31 -10.47
CA TYR A 59 8.43 -1.44 -10.29
C TYR A 59 7.84 -0.14 -9.76
N ILE A 60 6.83 0.37 -10.45
CA ILE A 60 6.09 1.58 -10.05
C ILE A 60 4.64 1.18 -9.75
N TRP A 61 4.21 1.45 -8.52
CA TRP A 61 2.86 1.27 -8.04
C TRP A 61 2.14 2.62 -8.10
N SER A 62 1.08 2.70 -8.89
CA SER A 62 0.27 3.91 -9.06
C SER A 62 -1.08 3.68 -8.39
N PHE A 63 -1.32 4.40 -7.29
CA PHE A 63 -2.61 4.41 -6.59
C PHE A 63 -3.42 5.60 -7.09
N GLU A 64 -4.56 5.32 -7.71
CA GLU A 64 -5.44 6.35 -8.26
C GLU A 64 -6.91 5.94 -8.14
N GLU A 65 -7.70 6.72 -7.38
CA GLU A 65 -9.16 6.58 -7.28
C GLU A 65 -9.65 5.14 -6.95
N GLY A 66 -8.92 4.44 -6.09
CA GLY A 66 -9.24 3.04 -5.72
C GLY A 66 -8.73 1.98 -6.71
N GLN A 67 -7.95 2.37 -7.72
CA GLN A 67 -7.23 1.46 -8.62
C GLN A 67 -5.73 1.48 -8.32
N LEU A 68 -5.13 0.29 -8.31
CA LEU A 68 -3.69 0.10 -8.23
C LEU A 68 -3.21 -0.43 -9.58
N ASN A 69 -2.40 0.37 -10.27
CA ASN A 69 -1.69 -0.03 -11.48
C ASN A 69 -0.22 -0.26 -11.16
N ILE A 70 0.30 -1.44 -11.49
CA ILE A 70 1.71 -1.77 -11.30
C ILE A 70 2.38 -1.79 -12.67
N SER A 71 3.27 -0.85 -12.92
CA SER A 71 4.12 -0.81 -14.12
C SER A 71 5.49 -1.39 -13.81
N LEU A 72 6.11 -2.04 -14.79
CA LEU A 72 7.51 -2.46 -14.71
C LEU A 72 8.33 -1.88 -15.85
N TYR A 73 9.59 -1.57 -15.55
CA TYR A 73 10.60 -1.17 -16.51
C TYR A 73 11.72 -2.18 -16.47
N GLN A 74 11.97 -2.81 -17.62
CA GLN A 74 13.14 -3.66 -17.78
C GLN A 74 14.40 -2.79 -17.83
N PRO A 75 15.55 -3.26 -17.34
CA PRO A 75 16.80 -2.53 -17.48
C PRO A 75 17.14 -2.33 -18.97
N PRO A 76 17.79 -1.22 -19.33
CA PRO A 76 18.17 -0.95 -20.71
C PRO A 76 19.15 -2.01 -21.22
N THR A 77 18.96 -2.43 -22.47
CA THR A 77 19.84 -3.39 -23.16
C THR A 77 20.35 -2.78 -24.47
N PRO A 78 21.41 -3.31 -25.09
CA PRO A 78 21.84 -2.83 -26.42
C PRO A 78 20.75 -2.91 -27.50
N ALA A 79 19.84 -3.88 -27.39
CA ALA A 79 18.70 -4.04 -28.30
C ALA A 79 17.50 -3.13 -27.94
N ASN A 80 17.42 -2.66 -26.68
CA ASN A 80 16.40 -1.77 -26.19
C ASN A 80 17.01 -0.74 -25.22
N PRO A 81 17.65 0.33 -25.75
CA PRO A 81 18.36 1.31 -24.93
C PRO A 81 17.41 2.23 -24.15
N THR A 82 16.14 2.29 -24.54
CA THR A 82 15.10 3.15 -23.94
C THR A 82 13.89 2.29 -23.55
N PRO A 83 14.00 1.51 -22.47
CA PRO A 83 12.93 0.63 -22.04
C PRO A 83 11.66 1.42 -21.73
N GLN A 84 10.53 0.93 -22.25
CA GLN A 84 9.22 1.49 -22.00
C GLN A 84 8.54 0.79 -20.83
N ALA A 85 7.64 1.51 -20.17
CA ALA A 85 6.77 0.94 -19.15
C ALA A 85 5.92 -0.18 -19.75
N VAL A 86 5.91 -1.33 -19.11
CA VAL A 86 4.97 -2.42 -19.39
C VAL A 86 3.98 -2.47 -18.23
N LEU A 87 2.67 -2.46 -18.55
CA LEU A 87 1.66 -2.70 -17.51
C LEU A 87 1.81 -4.12 -17.00
N GLY A 88 2.12 -4.25 -15.71
CA GLY A 88 2.38 -5.50 -15.05
C GLY A 88 1.16 -6.06 -14.32
N ALA A 89 0.35 -5.22 -13.69
CA ALA A 89 -0.94 -5.60 -13.10
C ALA A 89 -1.87 -4.39 -12.96
N GLN A 90 -3.18 -4.65 -12.93
CA GLN A 90 -4.23 -3.70 -12.56
C GLN A 90 -5.15 -4.35 -11.53
N LEU A 91 -5.37 -3.67 -10.41
CA LEU A 91 -6.03 -4.18 -9.21
C LEU A 91 -6.96 -3.11 -8.65
N GLU A 92 -7.94 -3.52 -7.84
CA GLU A 92 -8.69 -2.59 -6.99
C GLU A 92 -8.05 -2.53 -5.61
N TYR A 93 -8.11 -1.38 -4.96
CA TYR A 93 -7.71 -1.23 -3.59
C TYR A 93 -8.75 -0.45 -2.79
N LYS A 94 -8.86 -0.76 -1.50
CA LYS A 94 -9.69 -0.04 -0.55
C LYS A 94 -8.84 0.37 0.63
N THR A 95 -9.08 1.56 1.16
CA THR A 95 -8.41 2.03 2.37
C THR A 95 -9.36 1.97 3.55
N SER A 96 -8.82 1.61 4.71
CA SER A 96 -9.51 1.76 5.98
C SER A 96 -8.56 2.37 7.01
N ALA A 97 -9.04 3.39 7.71
CA ALA A 97 -8.38 3.93 8.89
C ALA A 97 -8.88 3.17 10.12
N GLU A 98 -8.06 2.28 10.67
CA GLU A 98 -8.31 1.72 12.00
C GLU A 98 -7.73 2.63 13.09
N PHE A 99 -8.09 2.37 14.35
CA PHE A 99 -7.72 3.23 15.48
C PHE A 99 -6.20 3.41 15.65
N LEU A 100 -5.40 2.42 15.20
CA LEU A 100 -3.94 2.42 15.32
C LEU A 100 -3.22 2.43 13.98
N ASP A 101 -3.85 1.95 12.91
CA ASP A 101 -3.17 1.68 11.64
C ASP A 101 -4.04 2.07 10.43
N ALA A 102 -3.40 2.58 9.38
CA ALA A 102 -4.00 2.73 8.07
C ALA A 102 -3.75 1.45 7.26
N VAL A 103 -4.80 0.89 6.67
CA VAL A 103 -4.73 -0.37 5.92
C VAL A 103 -5.16 -0.13 4.48
N VAL A 104 -4.40 -0.72 3.55
CA VAL A 104 -4.73 -0.87 2.13
C VAL A 104 -5.10 -2.33 1.90
N GLU A 105 -6.36 -2.59 1.65
CA GLU A 105 -6.83 -3.88 1.19
C GLU A 105 -6.74 -3.92 -0.34
N ILE A 106 -5.85 -4.74 -0.86
CA ILE A 106 -5.71 -4.97 -2.30
C ILE A 106 -6.60 -6.18 -2.63
N SER A 107 -7.66 -5.94 -3.39
CA SER A 107 -8.68 -6.93 -3.69
C SER A 107 -9.12 -6.83 -5.15
N GLY A 108 -9.90 -7.78 -5.65
CA GLY A 108 -10.43 -7.68 -7.01
C GLY A 108 -9.36 -7.89 -8.08
N TYR A 109 -8.62 -8.99 -7.98
CA TYR A 109 -7.72 -9.45 -9.05
C TYR A 109 -8.52 -9.51 -10.37
N THR A 110 -8.36 -8.49 -11.20
CA THR A 110 -9.03 -8.41 -12.50
C THR A 110 -7.93 -8.70 -13.52
N PRO A 111 -7.88 -9.92 -14.09
CA PRO A 111 -6.77 -10.34 -14.92
C PRO A 111 -6.91 -9.69 -16.31
N SER A 112 -6.68 -8.39 -16.42
CA SER A 112 -6.61 -7.73 -17.73
C SER A 112 -5.20 -7.84 -18.31
N ILE A 113 -4.15 -7.64 -17.50
CA ILE A 113 -2.74 -7.85 -17.89
C ILE A 113 -1.93 -8.29 -16.66
N THR A 114 -1.28 -9.46 -16.72
CA THR A 114 -0.36 -9.91 -15.65
C THR A 114 1.00 -10.26 -16.22
N HIS A 115 2.03 -9.51 -15.81
CA HIS A 115 3.41 -9.86 -16.12
C HIS A 115 3.92 -10.87 -15.08
N PRO A 116 4.63 -11.95 -15.48
CA PRO A 116 5.13 -12.97 -14.56
C PRO A 116 5.95 -12.44 -13.39
N CYS A 117 6.64 -11.31 -13.61
CA CYS A 117 7.44 -10.65 -12.58
C CYS A 117 6.64 -9.83 -11.55
N VAL A 118 5.34 -9.59 -11.77
CA VAL A 118 4.49 -8.80 -10.86
C VAL A 118 3.59 -9.70 -10.01
N ILE A 119 3.17 -10.85 -10.54
CA ILE A 119 2.36 -11.83 -9.81
C ILE A 119 2.89 -12.11 -8.39
N PRO A 120 4.18 -12.44 -8.16
CA PRO A 120 4.68 -12.71 -6.81
C PRO A 120 4.69 -11.48 -5.89
N MET A 121 4.60 -10.27 -6.45
CA MET A 121 4.54 -9.02 -5.71
C MET A 121 3.12 -8.67 -5.27
N VAL A 122 2.10 -9.27 -5.86
CA VAL A 122 0.72 -8.96 -5.51
C VAL A 122 0.22 -10.07 -4.62
N SER A 123 0.18 -9.84 -3.30
CA SER A 123 -0.69 -10.64 -2.44
C SER A 123 -2.10 -10.06 -2.54
N ASN A 124 -3.08 -10.92 -2.83
CA ASN A 124 -4.46 -10.59 -2.48
C ASN A 124 -4.51 -10.60 -0.95
N GLY A 125 -4.68 -9.45 -0.32
CA GLY A 125 -4.56 -9.35 1.14
C GLY A 125 -4.51 -7.94 1.68
N LYS A 126 -4.39 -7.86 3.00
CA LYS A 126 -4.31 -6.58 3.72
C LYS A 126 -2.85 -6.16 3.87
N TRP A 127 -2.57 -4.95 3.42
CA TRP A 127 -1.30 -4.27 3.59
C TRP A 127 -1.47 -3.15 4.60
N THR A 128 -0.79 -3.24 5.73
CA THR A 128 -0.76 -2.15 6.70
C THR A 128 0.27 -1.11 6.24
N ILE A 129 -0.14 0.15 6.18
CA ILE A 129 0.77 1.28 5.98
C ILE A 129 1.47 1.53 7.31
N GLN A 130 2.70 1.03 7.44
CA GLN A 130 3.52 1.27 8.63
C GLN A 130 4.07 2.69 8.67
N LYS A 131 4.37 3.26 7.50
CA LYS A 131 4.84 4.64 7.33
C LYS A 131 4.38 5.17 5.98
N ILE A 132 3.96 6.42 5.95
CA ILE A 132 3.83 7.16 4.69
C ILE A 132 4.16 8.63 4.94
N ASP A 133 5.00 9.21 4.09
CA ASP A 133 5.22 10.64 4.02
C ASP A 133 5.22 11.09 2.55
N ASN A 134 5.81 12.24 2.21
CA ASN A 134 5.82 12.70 0.82
C ASN A 134 6.91 12.02 -0.03
N GLU A 135 7.82 11.27 0.60
CA GLU A 135 8.99 10.69 -0.05
C GLU A 135 9.01 9.17 0.07
N VAL A 136 8.58 8.62 1.20
CA VAL A 136 8.71 7.21 1.56
C VAL A 136 7.38 6.63 2.00
N MET A 137 7.08 5.43 1.52
CA MET A 137 5.99 4.59 1.99
C MET A 137 6.52 3.21 2.38
N THR A 138 6.06 2.69 3.51
CA THR A 138 6.37 1.34 3.99
C THR A 138 5.06 0.58 4.17
N LEU A 139 4.92 -0.52 3.43
CA LEU A 139 3.80 -1.43 3.53
C LEU A 139 4.25 -2.75 4.17
N ILE A 140 3.45 -3.29 5.08
CA ILE A 140 3.69 -4.61 5.69
C ILE A 140 2.48 -5.52 5.51
N THR A 141 2.72 -6.82 5.33
CA THR A 141 1.67 -7.84 5.33
C THR A 141 2.16 -9.16 5.91
N THR A 142 1.25 -9.95 6.46
CA THR A 142 1.46 -11.38 6.76
C THR A 142 0.79 -12.30 5.75
N ASP A 143 0.01 -11.73 4.82
CA ASP A 143 -0.86 -12.48 3.90
C ASP A 143 -0.15 -12.85 2.58
N GLN A 144 1.16 -12.58 2.48
CA GLN A 144 1.93 -12.88 1.27
C GLN A 144 2.12 -14.39 1.12
N GLU A 145 1.58 -14.93 0.01
CA GLU A 145 1.82 -16.32 -0.35
C GLU A 145 3.32 -16.58 -0.49
N GLY A 146 3.79 -17.69 0.09
CA GLY A 146 5.20 -18.08 0.10
C GLY A 146 6.02 -17.55 1.28
N SER A 147 5.50 -16.63 2.10
CA SER A 147 6.23 -16.10 3.27
C SER A 147 6.33 -17.06 4.46
N GLY A 148 5.55 -18.16 4.45
CA GLY A 148 5.45 -19.07 5.59
C GLY A 148 4.82 -18.45 6.84
N GLY A 149 4.07 -17.36 6.68
CA GLY A 149 3.49 -16.57 7.78
C GLY A 149 4.42 -15.49 8.33
N SER A 150 5.58 -15.29 7.71
CA SER A 150 6.52 -14.21 8.06
C SER A 150 6.02 -12.86 7.56
N VAL A 151 6.46 -11.78 8.23
CA VAL A 151 6.06 -10.41 7.89
C VAL A 151 6.85 -9.94 6.68
N VAL A 152 6.16 -9.71 5.58
CA VAL A 152 6.73 -9.10 4.38
C VAL A 152 6.59 -7.59 4.47
N THR A 153 7.71 -6.90 4.39
CA THR A 153 7.82 -5.44 4.33
C THR A 153 8.24 -5.02 2.92
N ARG A 154 7.64 -3.93 2.45
CA ARG A 154 8.00 -3.27 1.19
C ARG A 154 8.21 -1.80 1.44
N GLU A 155 9.30 -1.28 0.89
CA GLU A 155 9.59 0.14 0.95
C GLU A 155 9.59 0.74 -0.45
N PHE A 156 8.95 1.90 -0.53
CA PHE A 156 8.74 2.64 -1.76
C PHE A 156 9.26 4.07 -1.61
N THR A 157 9.72 4.61 -2.73
CA THR A 157 10.05 6.02 -2.89
C THR A 157 9.03 6.68 -3.79
N ARG A 158 8.70 7.94 -3.52
CA ARG A 158 7.81 8.72 -4.37
C ARG A 158 8.44 8.93 -5.76
N VAL A 159 7.61 8.86 -6.80
CA VAL A 159 7.99 9.26 -8.16
C VAL A 159 7.31 10.61 -8.44
N ASP A 160 8.12 11.62 -8.75
CA ASP A 160 7.67 13.00 -9.07
C ASP A 160 7.16 13.13 -10.51
#